data_AF-A0A935MFF8-F1
#
_entry.id   AF-A0A935MFF8-F1
#
_cell.length_a   1.000
_cell.length_b   1.000
_cell.length_c   1.000
_cell.angle_alpha   90.00
_cell.angle_beta   90.00
_cell.angle_gamma   90.00
#
_symmetry.space_group_name_H-M   'P 1'
#
loop_
_entity.id
_entity.type
_entity.pdbx_description
1 polymer ?
#
loop_
_entity_poly.entity_id
_entity_poly.type
_entity_poly.pdbx_seq_one_letter_code
_entity_poly.pdbx_strand_id
1 'polypeptide(L)' 'MTFPVDDQVRGEIAWKEWMVTTLWKAIQCHQSQLPTLGALAEMDADAAASVLAMQGTFYRVFSLVNGGRGIEADLFEGLR' A
#
# COMPACT_ATOMS: atom_id res chain seq x y z
N MET A 1 0.82 19.68 -3.64
CA MET A 1 0.10 20.98 -3.72
C MET A 1 -0.83 21.20 -2.52
N THR A 2 -1.28 22.42 -2.27
CA THR A 2 -2.34 22.74 -1.29
C THR A 2 -3.61 23.26 -1.99
N PHE A 3 -4.78 23.03 -1.38
CA PHE A 3 -6.08 23.49 -1.88
C PHE A 3 -7.04 23.75 -0.71
N PRO A 4 -7.94 24.76 -0.82
CA PRO A 4 -8.94 25.04 0.20
C PRO A 4 -10.13 24.06 0.14
N VAL A 5 -10.63 23.65 1.31
CA VAL A 5 -11.89 22.91 1.51
C VAL A 5 -12.61 23.59 2.67
N ASP A 6 -13.70 24.29 2.35
CA ASP A 6 -14.41 25.18 3.28
C ASP A 6 -13.46 26.20 3.94
N ASP A 7 -13.36 26.18 5.26
CA ASP A 7 -12.49 27.01 6.08
C ASP A 7 -11.10 26.40 6.32
N GLN A 8 -10.78 25.26 5.73
CA GLN A 8 -9.50 24.57 5.91
C GLN A 8 -8.64 24.55 4.64
N VAL A 9 -7.37 24.95 4.76
CA VAL A 9 -6.37 24.70 3.72
C VAL A 9 -5.82 23.29 3.90
N ARG A 10 -6.04 22.42 2.91
CA ARG A 10 -5.50 21.06 2.86
C ARG A 10 -4.35 20.98 1.87
N GLY A 11 -3.58 19.91 1.90
CA GLY A 11 -2.57 19.64 0.89
C GLY A 11 -2.11 18.20 0.89
N GLU A 12 -1.32 17.86 -0.12
CA GLU A 12 -0.62 16.58 -0.19
C GLU A 12 0.32 16.45 1.01
N ILE A 13 0.06 15.46 1.85
CA ILE A 13 1.00 15.04 2.88
C ILE A 13 1.87 13.97 2.25
N ALA A 14 3.14 14.29 2.00
CA ALA A 14 4.11 13.30 1.59
C ALA A 14 4.18 12.17 2.62
N TRP A 15 4.44 10.96 2.15
CA TRP A 15 4.59 9.82 3.06
C TRP A 15 5.78 10.09 3.98
N LYS A 16 5.51 10.23 5.29
CA LYS A 16 6.54 10.30 6.33
C LYS A 16 7.41 9.05 6.25
N GLU A 17 8.69 9.19 6.52
CA GLU A 17 9.69 8.11 6.42
C GLU A 17 9.29 6.85 7.18
N TRP A 18 8.70 6.98 8.37
CA TRP A 18 8.21 5.84 9.15
C TRP A 18 7.01 5.13 8.53
N MET A 19 6.28 5.76 7.59
CA MET A 19 5.25 5.07 6.80
C MET A 19 5.85 4.17 5.71
N VAL A 20 7.15 4.28 5.47
CA VAL A 20 7.96 3.23 4.83
C VAL A 20 8.30 2.20 5.90
N THR A 21 7.29 1.61 6.53
CA THR A 21 7.53 0.47 7.40
C THR A 21 7.89 -0.74 6.55
N THR A 22 8.81 -1.55 7.06
CA THR A 22 8.94 -2.94 6.64
C THR A 22 7.61 -3.62 6.95
N LEU A 23 6.85 -3.96 5.90
CA LEU A 23 5.48 -4.48 5.93
C LEU A 23 5.26 -5.54 7.02
N TRP A 24 6.27 -6.39 7.23
CA TRP A 24 6.23 -7.43 8.25
C TRP A 24 6.17 -6.91 9.70
N LYS A 25 6.95 -5.87 10.05
CA LYS A 25 6.91 -5.30 11.42
C LYS A 25 5.54 -4.71 11.75
N ALA A 26 4.92 -4.05 10.77
CA ALA A 26 3.56 -3.52 10.93
C ALA A 26 2.55 -4.64 11.15
N ILE A 27 2.64 -5.75 10.40
CA ILE A 27 1.79 -6.93 10.57
C ILE A 27 1.96 -7.56 11.96
N GLN A 28 3.19 -7.66 12.46
CA GLN A 28 3.48 -8.25 13.77
C GLN A 28 2.88 -7.46 14.96
N CYS A 29 2.53 -6.19 14.79
CA CYS A 29 1.80 -5.43 15.81
C CYS A 29 0.40 -5.99 16.06
N HIS A 30 -0.17 -6.73 15.11
CA HIS A 30 -1.52 -7.30 15.18
C HIS A 30 -1.52 -8.73 15.73
N GLN A 31 -0.88 -8.94 16.88
CA GLN A 31 -0.60 -10.28 17.44
C GLN A 31 -1.82 -11.20 17.54
N SER A 32 -2.97 -10.69 17.96
CA SER A 32 -4.21 -11.47 18.08
C SER A 32 -4.79 -11.93 16.74
N GLN A 33 -4.38 -11.31 15.63
CA GLN A 33 -4.85 -11.58 14.28
C GLN A 33 -3.85 -12.43 13.48
N LEU A 34 -2.57 -12.46 13.88
CA LEU A 34 -1.53 -13.26 13.23
C LEU A 34 -1.91 -14.74 13.01
N PRO A 35 -2.56 -15.45 13.96
CA PRO A 35 -2.90 -16.86 13.74
C PRO A 35 -3.83 -17.10 12.53
N THR A 36 -4.59 -16.07 12.09
CA THR A 36 -5.47 -16.18 10.91
C THR A 36 -4.70 -16.22 9.59
N LEU A 37 -3.41 -15.83 9.59
CA LEU A 37 -2.54 -15.86 8.42
C LEU A 37 -2.01 -17.27 8.11
N GLY A 38 -2.27 -18.25 8.98
CA GLY A 38 -1.91 -19.66 8.75
C GLY A 38 -0.41 -19.84 8.54
N ALA A 39 -0.03 -20.51 7.45
CA ALA A 39 1.36 -20.81 7.14
C ALA A 39 2.26 -19.56 7.07
N LEU A 40 1.71 -18.40 6.71
CA LEU A 40 2.46 -17.14 6.66
C LEU A 40 2.92 -16.67 8.05
N ALA A 41 2.16 -16.97 9.11
CA ALA A 41 2.53 -16.61 10.48
C ALA A 41 3.76 -17.39 10.99
N GLU A 42 4.01 -18.57 10.41
CA GLU A 42 5.08 -19.48 10.80
C GLU A 42 6.36 -19.31 9.93
N MET A 43 6.32 -18.45 8.91
CA MET A 43 7.47 -18.20 8.04
C MET A 43 8.54 -17.37 8.74
N ASP A 44 9.79 -17.51 8.30
CA ASP A 44 10.82 -16.54 8.66
C ASP A 44 10.45 -15.15 8.11
N ALA A 45 10.91 -14.11 8.81
CA ALA A 45 10.49 -12.74 8.55
C ALA A 45 10.79 -12.26 7.11
N ASP A 46 11.91 -12.70 6.53
CA ASP A 46 12.33 -12.29 5.20
C ASP A 46 11.51 -13.00 4.12
N ALA A 47 11.21 -14.29 4.31
CA ALA A 47 10.31 -15.02 3.42
C ALA A 47 8.86 -14.51 3.50
N ALA A 48 8.37 -14.20 4.70
CA ALA A 48 7.05 -13.61 4.90
C ALA A 48 6.94 -12.25 4.19
N ALA A 49 7.93 -11.38 4.40
CA ALA A 49 8.01 -10.08 3.72
C ALA A 49 8.06 -10.23 2.20
N SER A 50 8.81 -11.20 1.68
CA SER A 50 8.91 -11.47 0.24
C SER A 50 7.58 -11.92 -0.35
N VAL A 51 6.88 -12.86 0.30
CA VAL A 51 5.55 -13.33 -0.14
C VAL A 51 4.54 -12.18 -0.15
N LEU A 52 4.53 -11.38 0.92
CA LEU A 52 3.61 -10.24 1.03
C LEU A 52 3.92 -9.14 0.01
N ALA A 53 5.19 -8.89 -0.31
CA ALA A 53 5.59 -7.93 -1.34
C ALA A 53 5.18 -8.38 -2.76
N MET A 54 4.99 -9.69 -2.99
CA MET A 54 4.51 -10.22 -4.26
C MET A 54 2.99 -10.13 -4.42
N GLN A 55 2.24 -9.85 -3.34
CA GLN A 55 0.79 -9.71 -3.39
C GLN A 55 0.41 -8.26 -3.64
N GLY A 56 0.17 -7.91 -4.91
CA GLY A 56 -0.09 -6.52 -5.29
C GLY A 56 -0.78 -6.35 -6.63
N THR A 57 -1.75 -7.20 -6.99
CA THR A 57 -2.61 -6.88 -8.13
C THR A 57 -3.72 -5.95 -7.67
N PHE A 58 -3.62 -4.68 -8.06
CA PHE A 58 -4.64 -3.68 -7.79
C PHE A 58 -5.56 -3.55 -9.00
N TYR A 59 -6.87 -3.44 -8.75
CA TYR A 59 -7.85 -3.07 -9.76
C TYR A 59 -8.21 -1.60 -9.60
N ARG A 60 -8.01 -0.82 -10.66
CA ARG A 60 -8.25 0.62 -10.66
C ARG A 60 -9.72 0.92 -10.94
N VAL A 61 -10.54 0.93 -9.89
CA VAL A 61 -12.02 1.06 -9.99
C VAL A 61 -12.47 2.41 -10.59
N PHE A 62 -11.78 3.50 -10.26
CA PHE A 62 -12.08 4.85 -10.78
C PHE A 62 -10.83 5.46 -11.37
N SER A 63 -10.77 5.59 -12.70
CA SER A 63 -9.61 6.14 -13.39
C SER A 63 -9.92 6.67 -14.78
N LEU A 64 -9.24 7.76 -15.13
CA LEU A 64 -9.12 8.23 -16.51
C LEU A 64 -7.76 7.84 -17.13
N VAL A 65 -6.84 7.26 -16.35
CA VAL A 65 -5.52 6.80 -16.78
C VAL A 65 -5.67 5.54 -17.63
N ASN A 66 -5.09 5.57 -18.84
CA ASN A 66 -5.04 4.50 -19.84
C ASN A 66 -6.41 3.86 -20.25
N GLY A 67 -7.52 4.28 -19.65
CA GLY A 67 -8.86 3.71 -19.88
C GLY A 67 -8.91 2.18 -19.72
N GLY A 68 -8.04 1.59 -18.88
CA GLY A 68 -7.97 0.15 -18.64
C GLY A 68 -7.33 -0.69 -19.76
N ARG A 69 -6.65 -0.08 -20.74
CA ARG A 69 -6.10 -0.80 -21.91
C ARG A 69 -4.72 -1.41 -21.71
N GLY A 70 -4.07 -1.18 -20.58
CA GLY A 70 -2.75 -1.72 -20.27
C GLY A 70 -2.61 -2.08 -18.80
N ILE A 71 -1.74 -3.04 -18.53
CA ILE A 71 -1.31 -3.37 -17.17
C ILE A 71 -0.32 -2.30 -16.72
N GLU A 72 -0.62 -1.69 -15.59
CA GLU A 72 0.23 -0.68 -14.96
C GLU A 72 1.16 -1.36 -13.95
N ALA A 73 2.41 -0.91 -13.88
CA ALA A 73 3.42 -1.46 -12.97
C ALA A 73 3.67 -0.56 -11.74
N ASP A 74 3.11 0.64 -11.74
CA ASP A 74 3.17 1.61 -10.65
C ASP A 74 1.76 2.14 -10.34
N LEU A 75 1.39 2.21 -9.06
CA LEU A 75 0.09 2.75 -8.61
C LEU A 75 -0.11 4.21 -9.05
N PHE A 76 0.98 4.93 -9.32
CA PHE A 76 0.96 6.32 -9.78
C PHE A 76 1.26 6.48 -11.27
N GLU A 77 1.37 5.39 -12.03
CA GLU A 77 1.63 5.43 -13.46
C GLU A 77 0.62 6.35 -14.17
N GLY A 78 1.12 7.29 -14.97
CA GLY A 78 0.28 8.22 -15.75
C GLY A 78 -0.38 9.37 -14.97
N LEU A 79 -0.19 9.47 -13.64
CA LEU A 79 -0.60 10.64 -12.86
C LEU A 79 0.45 11.77 -12.99
N ARG A 80 0.01 13.03 -13.02
CA ARG A 80 0.86 14.23 -13.05
C ARG A 80 0.38 15.23 -12.00
#